data_AF-A0A3M6VS80-F1
#
_entry.id   AF-A0A3M6VS80-F1
#
_cell.length_a   1.000
_cell.length_b   1.000
_cell.length_c   1.000
_cell.angle_alpha   90.00
_cell.angle_beta   90.00
_cell.angle_gamma   90.00
#
_symmetry.space_group_name_H-M   'P 1'
#
loop_
_entity.id
_entity.type
_entity.pdbx_description
1 polymer ?
#
loop_
_entity_poly.entity_id
_entity_poly.type
_entity_poly.pdbx_seq_one_letter_code
_entity_poly.pdbx_strand_id
1 'polypeptide(L)'
;MGEFVPSGVIEKASLHDMIYVACPKCFTSMTSKLVSNERSGIELVQVQCSSCRTISCLNELQVKYRLKLQLLYGSTIVDGILFDETVESFLGVSAFKMKKDIFPMYPNISQLLEELLLGLRVSFYLQRPAPKRNTHDVQFVRDLKITQIKPLMPQLLPEPAVLFAIKLLQEN
;
A
#
# COMPACT_ATOMS: atom_id res chain seq x y z
N MET A 1 -16.84 9.55 10.61
CA MET A 1 -17.64 9.09 9.47
C MET A 1 -16.85 9.39 8.22
N GLY A 2 -16.75 8.44 7.28
CA GLY A 2 -16.06 8.65 6.00
C GLY A 2 -17.00 9.29 4.97
N GLU A 3 -16.44 10.01 4.02
CA GLU A 3 -17.12 10.63 2.88
C GLU A 3 -17.08 9.63 1.70
N PHE A 4 -18.25 9.25 1.19
CA PHE A 4 -18.34 8.38 0.01
C PHE A 4 -18.26 9.21 -1.27
N VAL A 5 -17.36 8.80 -2.17
CA VAL A 5 -17.23 9.36 -3.52
C VAL A 5 -17.68 8.29 -4.53
N PRO A 6 -18.80 8.49 -5.23
CA PRO A 6 -19.38 7.46 -6.10
C PRO A 6 -18.61 7.27 -7.41
N SER A 7 -17.85 8.29 -7.84
CA SER A 7 -17.09 8.25 -9.08
C SER A 7 -15.91 9.21 -9.02
N GLY A 8 -14.72 8.67 -9.21
CA GLY A 8 -13.50 9.41 -9.47
C GLY A 8 -12.56 8.62 -10.37
N VAL A 9 -11.43 9.23 -10.70
CA VAL A 9 -10.41 8.70 -11.60
C VAL A 9 -9.07 8.73 -10.89
N ILE A 10 -8.30 7.66 -11.01
CA ILE A 10 -6.91 7.64 -10.56
C ILE A 10 -6.07 8.44 -11.56
N GLU A 11 -5.52 9.57 -11.11
CA GLU A 11 -4.63 10.41 -11.93
C GLU A 11 -3.16 10.03 -11.77
N LYS A 12 -2.76 9.51 -10.61
CA LYS A 12 -1.40 9.02 -10.35
C LYS A 12 -1.42 7.90 -9.32
N ALA A 13 -0.49 6.97 -9.45
CA ALA A 13 -0.19 5.96 -8.45
C ALA A 13 1.32 5.98 -8.17
N SER A 14 1.71 5.90 -6.90
CA SER A 14 3.11 5.81 -6.50
C SER A 14 3.39 4.43 -5.94
N LEU A 15 4.11 3.59 -6.69
CA LEU A 15 4.34 2.18 -6.35
C LEU A 15 5.71 1.86 -5.76
N HIS A 16 6.65 2.81 -5.83
CA HIS A 16 8.03 2.64 -5.37
C HIS A 16 8.15 2.25 -3.88
N ASP A 17 7.23 2.72 -3.03
CA ASP A 17 7.16 2.42 -1.59
C ASP A 17 5.83 1.73 -1.21
N MET A 18 5.22 1.03 -2.17
CA MET A 18 3.92 0.38 -1.97
C MET A 18 3.99 -0.73 -0.92
N ILE A 19 5.13 -1.40 -0.76
CA ILE A 19 5.30 -2.48 0.21
C ILE A 19 6.34 -2.08 1.24
N TYR A 20 6.03 -2.31 2.52
CA TYR A 20 6.97 -2.10 3.61
C TYR A 20 6.97 -3.27 4.59
N VAL A 21 8.08 -3.40 5.31
CA VAL A 21 8.21 -4.37 6.40
C VAL A 21 7.68 -3.73 7.68
N ALA A 22 6.78 -4.41 8.36
CA ALA A 22 5.98 -3.90 9.47
C ALA A 22 6.22 -4.72 10.75
N CYS A 23 6.16 -4.03 11.89
CA CYS A 23 6.18 -4.69 13.19
C CYS A 23 4.97 -5.60 13.37
N PRO A 24 5.14 -6.86 13.83
CA PRO A 24 4.01 -7.78 14.02
C PRO A 24 3.02 -7.30 15.10
N LYS A 25 3.45 -6.42 16.02
CA LYS A 25 2.63 -5.93 17.13
C LYS A 25 1.85 -4.66 16.82
N CYS A 26 2.49 -3.66 16.20
CA CYS A 26 1.90 -2.33 16.01
C CYS A 26 1.85 -1.88 14.55
N PHE A 27 2.28 -2.72 13.62
CA PHE A 27 2.32 -2.48 12.17
C PHE A 27 3.07 -1.21 11.74
N THR A 28 3.83 -0.59 12.64
CA THR A 28 4.73 0.52 12.29
C THR A 28 5.83 -0.02 11.38
N SER A 29 6.17 0.76 10.36
CA SER A 29 7.28 0.44 9.46
C SER A 29 8.57 0.23 10.24
N MET A 30 9.26 -0.87 9.95
CA MET A 30 10.54 -1.22 10.55
C MET A 30 11.63 -1.00 9.52
N THR A 31 12.50 -0.04 9.79
CA THR A 31 13.78 0.07 9.10
C THR A 31 14.78 -0.84 9.81
N SER A 32 15.42 -1.74 9.07
CA SER A 32 16.34 -2.73 9.61
C SER A 32 17.57 -2.05 10.24
N LYS A 33 17.51 -1.74 11.53
CA LYS A 33 18.72 -1.60 12.34
C LYS A 33 19.08 -2.99 12.84
N LEU A 34 20.06 -3.61 12.20
CA LEU A 34 20.59 -4.92 12.58
C LEU A 34 21.18 -4.79 13.99
N VAL A 35 20.66 -5.56 14.94
CA VAL A 35 21.31 -5.73 16.25
C VAL A 35 21.98 -7.10 16.22
N SER A 36 23.31 -7.14 16.15
CA SER A 36 24.09 -8.37 16.31
C SER A 36 24.20 -8.69 17.80
N ASN A 37 23.76 -9.88 18.19
CA ASN A 37 24.07 -10.42 19.51
C ASN A 37 25.27 -11.36 19.36
N GLU A 38 26.47 -10.87 19.67
CA GLU A 38 27.74 -11.61 19.59
C GLU A 38 27.87 -12.77 20.61
N ARG A 39 26.89 -12.96 21.51
CA ARG A 39 27.01 -13.89 22.65
C ARG A 39 26.65 -15.35 22.36
N SER A 40 26.08 -15.69 21.20
CA SER A 40 25.54 -17.05 20.96
C SER A 40 26.11 -17.79 19.74
N GLY A 41 27.13 -17.28 19.05
CA GLY A 41 27.73 -17.97 17.88
C GLY A 41 26.77 -18.17 16.69
N ILE A 42 25.54 -17.68 16.80
CA ILE A 42 24.49 -17.66 15.79
C ILE A 42 24.09 -16.20 15.66
N GLU A 43 24.39 -15.59 14.51
CA GLU A 43 23.96 -14.23 14.17
C GLU A 43 22.44 -14.21 13.95
N LEU A 44 21.67 -14.14 15.03
CA LEU A 44 20.24 -13.86 14.93
C LEU A 44 20.05 -12.38 14.66
N VAL A 45 19.79 -12.04 13.41
CA VAL A 45 19.42 -10.68 13.00
C VAL A 45 18.09 -10.31 13.63
N GLN A 46 18.15 -9.46 14.65
CA GLN A 46 16.99 -8.92 15.34
C GLN A 46 16.76 -7.46 14.92
N VAL A 47 15.50 -7.08 14.75
CA VAL A 47 15.09 -5.71 14.44
C VAL A 47 14.17 -5.20 15.54
N GLN A 48 14.44 -4.00 16.03
CA GLN A 48 13.62 -3.35 17.06
C GLN A 48 12.66 -2.34 16.44
N CYS A 49 11.38 -2.42 16.80
CA CYS A 49 10.37 -1.45 16.39
C CYS A 49 10.56 -0.12 17.11
N SER A 50 10.64 0.99 16.38
CA SER A 50 10.80 2.34 16.94
C SER A 50 9.59 2.82 17.76
N SER A 51 8.39 2.30 17.47
CA SER A 51 7.14 2.72 18.10
C SER A 51 6.85 1.97 19.41
N CYS A 52 6.77 0.64 19.34
CA CYS A 52 6.40 -0.18 20.51
C CYS A 52 7.59 -0.89 21.17
N ARG A 53 8.82 -0.66 20.69
CA ARG A 53 10.08 -1.26 21.19
C ARG A 53 10.16 -2.79 21.12
N THR A 54 9.18 -3.43 20.49
CA THR A 54 9.17 -4.89 20.27
C THR A 54 10.37 -5.27 19.42
N ILE A 55 11.11 -6.28 19.90
CA ILE A 55 12.22 -6.90 19.18
C ILE A 55 11.63 -8.11 18.46
N SER A 56 11.89 -8.21 17.16
CA SER A 56 11.40 -9.30 16.32
C SER A 56 12.53 -9.86 15.47
N CYS A 57 12.49 -11.16 15.25
CA CYS A 57 13.35 -11.82 14.29
C CYS A 57 12.85 -11.54 12.86
N LEU A 58 13.72 -11.66 11.85
CA LEU A 58 13.35 -11.44 10.44
C LEU A 58 12.12 -12.26 10.00
N ASN A 59 12.00 -13.49 10.51
CA ASN A 59 10.94 -14.44 10.18
C ASN A 59 9.57 -14.04 10.76
N GLU A 60 9.56 -13.15 11.76
CA GLU A 60 8.35 -12.69 12.45
C GLU A 60 7.84 -11.35 11.89
N LEU A 61 8.60 -10.73 10.98
CA LEU A 61 8.23 -9.46 10.39
C LEU A 61 7.08 -9.64 9.41
N GLN A 62 6.13 -8.71 9.43
CA GLN A 62 5.03 -8.70 8.48
C GLN A 62 5.40 -7.87 7.24
N VAL A 63 4.83 -8.24 6.10
CA VAL A 63 4.91 -7.47 4.86
C VAL A 63 3.53 -6.87 4.63
N LYS A 64 3.45 -5.56 4.48
CA LYS A 64 2.18 -4.84 4.34
C LYS A 64 2.20 -3.83 3.21
N TYR A 65 1.03 -3.53 2.66
CA TYR A 65 0.88 -2.45 1.69
C TYR A 65 0.68 -1.07 2.32
N ARG A 66 1.18 -0.08 1.58
CA ARG A 66 0.97 1.36 1.75
C ARG A 66 0.98 2.01 0.37
N LEU A 67 -0.17 2.00 -0.30
CA LEU A 67 -0.32 2.56 -1.64
C LEU A 67 -0.76 4.03 -1.58
N LYS A 68 -0.09 4.89 -2.34
CA LYS A 68 -0.49 6.29 -2.50
C LYS A 68 -1.07 6.53 -3.88
N LEU A 69 -2.24 7.15 -3.93
CA LEU A 69 -2.95 7.50 -5.15
C LEU A 69 -3.29 8.99 -5.16
N GLN A 70 -3.25 9.60 -6.33
CA GLN A 70 -3.89 10.89 -6.59
C GLN A 70 -5.22 10.61 -7.31
N LEU A 71 -6.31 11.12 -6.76
CA LEU A 71 -7.67 10.90 -7.25
C LEU A 71 -8.30 12.23 -7.67
N LEU A 72 -8.90 12.23 -8.86
CA LEU A 72 -9.75 13.31 -9.35
C LEU A 72 -11.21 12.91 -9.23
N TYR A 73 -12.03 13.75 -8.61
CA TYR A 73 -13.48 13.58 -8.56
C TYR A 73 -14.19 14.94 -8.61
N GLY A 74 -15.16 15.07 -9.52
CA GLY A 74 -15.75 16.39 -9.83
C GLY A 74 -14.66 17.37 -10.28
N SER A 75 -14.49 18.47 -9.54
CA SER A 75 -13.43 19.47 -9.74
C SER A 75 -12.34 19.40 -8.66
N THR A 76 -12.28 18.33 -7.87
CA THR A 76 -11.37 18.19 -6.72
C THR A 76 -10.30 17.14 -7.02
N ILE A 77 -9.04 17.51 -6.78
CA ILE A 77 -7.90 16.58 -6.76
C ILE A 77 -7.55 16.30 -5.30
N VAL A 78 -7.34 15.03 -4.96
CA VAL A 78 -6.97 14.63 -3.61
C VAL A 78 -5.87 13.57 -3.60
N ASP A 79 -4.90 13.74 -2.71
CA ASP A 79 -3.90 12.73 -2.42
C ASP A 79 -4.41 11.81 -1.31
N GLY A 80 -4.46 10.51 -1.62
CA GLY A 80 -5.01 9.49 -0.76
C GLY A 80 -4.04 8.35 -0.50
N ILE A 81 -4.13 7.76 0.69
CA ILE A 81 -3.33 6.62 1.11
C ILE A 81 -4.22 5.43 1.46
N LEU A 82 -3.90 4.28 0.89
CA LEU A 82 -4.55 3.00 1.12
C LEU A 82 -3.58 2.13 1.93
N PHE A 83 -4.11 1.49 2.95
CA PHE A 83 -3.35 0.54 3.76
C PHE A 83 -3.73 -0.89 3.41
N ASP A 84 -2.84 -1.81 3.78
CA ASP A 84 -2.90 -3.27 3.63
C ASP A 84 -4.23 -3.85 3.16
N GLU A 85 -5.21 -4.03 4.04
CA GLU A 85 -6.49 -4.67 3.73
C GLU A 85 -7.22 -4.04 2.53
N THR A 86 -7.17 -2.70 2.41
CA THR A 86 -7.80 -1.98 1.31
C THR A 86 -7.07 -2.21 0.00
N VAL A 87 -5.73 -2.28 0.03
CA VAL A 87 -4.91 -2.54 -1.17
C VAL A 87 -5.03 -3.99 -1.59
N GLU A 88 -5.01 -4.94 -0.65
CA GLU A 88 -5.22 -6.36 -0.94
C GLU A 88 -6.57 -6.61 -1.58
N SER A 89 -7.63 -5.99 -1.05
CA SER A 89 -8.97 -6.09 -1.64
C SER A 89 -9.05 -5.44 -3.03
N PHE A 90 -8.23 -4.42 -3.31
CA PHE A 90 -8.25 -3.70 -4.58
C PHE A 90 -7.42 -4.40 -5.67
N LEU A 91 -6.23 -4.87 -5.33
CA LEU A 91 -5.30 -5.54 -6.24
C LEU A 91 -5.55 -7.05 -6.35
N GLY A 92 -6.24 -7.65 -5.38
CA GLY A 92 -6.55 -9.08 -5.35
C GLY A 92 -5.37 -9.97 -4.94
N VAL A 93 -4.26 -9.40 -4.46
CA VAL A 93 -3.05 -10.14 -4.08
C VAL A 93 -2.51 -9.63 -2.75
N SER A 94 -2.12 -10.51 -1.85
CA SER A 94 -1.53 -10.13 -0.56
C SER A 94 -0.16 -9.46 -0.70
N ALA A 95 0.19 -8.58 0.23
CA ALA A 95 1.49 -7.88 0.20
C ALA A 95 2.66 -8.86 0.26
N PHE A 96 2.50 -9.95 1.02
CA PHE A 96 3.48 -11.02 1.10
C PHE A 96 3.69 -11.72 -0.25
N LYS A 97 2.60 -12.14 -0.92
CA LYS A 97 2.67 -12.82 -2.23
C LYS A 97 3.24 -11.89 -3.30
N MET A 98 2.83 -10.62 -3.31
CA MET A 98 3.37 -9.62 -4.24
C MET A 98 4.88 -9.45 -4.09
N LYS A 99 5.38 -9.34 -2.84
CA LYS A 99 6.82 -9.18 -2.59
C LYS A 99 7.63 -10.45 -2.84
N LYS A 100 7.12 -11.61 -2.43
CA LYS A 100 7.88 -12.88 -2.45
C LYS A 100 7.87 -13.54 -3.82
N ASP A 101 6.73 -13.51 -4.50
CA ASP A 101 6.52 -14.32 -5.70
C ASP A 101 6.44 -13.42 -6.95
N ILE A 102 5.64 -12.35 -6.92
CA ILE A 102 5.37 -11.53 -8.11
C ILE A 102 6.53 -10.60 -8.46
N PHE A 103 7.04 -9.80 -7.51
CA PHE A 103 8.13 -8.85 -7.78
C PHE A 103 9.41 -9.53 -8.31
N PRO A 104 9.88 -10.67 -7.76
CA PRO A 104 11.04 -11.36 -8.31
C PRO A 104 10.80 -11.93 -9.70
N MET A 105 9.58 -12.41 -9.97
CA MET A 105 9.22 -12.99 -11.27
C MET A 105 8.97 -11.92 -12.35
N TYR A 106 8.49 -10.75 -11.93
CA TYR A 106 8.11 -9.64 -12.79
C TYR A 106 8.71 -8.32 -12.26
N PRO A 107 10.02 -8.04 -12.48
CA PRO A 107 10.68 -6.86 -11.91
C PRO A 107 10.06 -5.51 -12.29
N ASN A 108 9.45 -5.43 -13.48
CA ASN A 108 8.82 -4.21 -14.01
C ASN A 108 7.33 -4.08 -13.63
N ILE A 109 6.79 -5.00 -12.81
CA ILE A 109 5.36 -5.01 -12.51
C ILE A 109 4.89 -3.75 -11.80
N SER A 110 5.75 -3.12 -11.00
CA SER A 110 5.43 -1.85 -10.36
C SER A 110 5.18 -0.75 -11.40
N GLN A 111 5.99 -0.64 -12.45
CA GLN A 111 5.75 0.35 -13.49
C GLN A 111 4.47 0.02 -14.28
N LEU A 112 4.27 -1.25 -14.65
CA LEU A 112 3.07 -1.67 -15.35
C LEU A 112 1.82 -1.37 -14.53
N LEU A 113 1.84 -1.63 -13.23
CA LEU A 113 0.71 -1.36 -12.36
C LEU A 113 0.44 0.15 -12.21
N GLU A 114 1.47 1.02 -12.25
CA GLU A 114 1.27 2.48 -12.29
C GLU A 114 0.48 2.87 -13.55
N GLU A 115 0.86 2.33 -14.71
CA GLU A 115 0.20 2.57 -15.99
C GLU A 115 -1.23 2.00 -16.04
N LEU A 116 -1.45 0.81 -15.47
CA LEU A 116 -2.77 0.16 -15.45
C LEU A 116 -3.76 0.86 -14.51
N LEU A 117 -3.27 1.43 -13.41
CA LEU A 117 -4.11 2.17 -12.48
C LEU A 117 -4.47 3.55 -13.04
N LEU A 118 -3.62 4.16 -13.87
CA LEU A 118 -3.85 5.46 -14.46
C LEU A 118 -5.15 5.48 -15.30
N GLY A 119 -6.01 6.45 -15.03
CA GLY A 119 -7.29 6.62 -15.74
C GLY A 119 -8.39 5.65 -15.28
N LEU A 120 -8.09 4.72 -14.36
CA LEU A 120 -9.08 3.78 -13.85
C LEU A 120 -10.17 4.53 -13.06
N ARG A 121 -11.43 4.28 -13.44
CA ARG A 121 -12.59 4.82 -12.73
C ARG A 121 -12.90 3.99 -11.50
N VAL A 122 -13.05 4.67 -10.37
CA VAL A 122 -13.24 4.05 -9.06
C VAL A 122 -14.32 4.75 -8.25
N SER A 123 -14.96 3.99 -7.38
CA SER A 123 -15.70 4.52 -6.23
C SER A 123 -14.87 4.31 -4.97
N PHE A 124 -14.91 5.23 -4.02
CA PHE A 124 -14.07 5.15 -2.83
C PHE A 124 -14.64 5.89 -1.62
N TYR A 125 -14.16 5.52 -0.43
CA TYR A 125 -14.49 6.18 0.84
C TYR A 125 -13.26 6.91 1.39
N LEU A 126 -13.39 8.21 1.62
CA LEU A 126 -12.38 9.06 2.22
C LEU A 126 -12.63 9.22 3.72
N GLN A 127 -11.62 8.94 4.53
CA GLN A 127 -11.62 9.28 5.94
C GLN A 127 -10.66 10.44 6.18
N ARG A 128 -11.24 11.59 6.57
CA ARG A 128 -10.44 12.74 6.99
C ARG A 128 -9.73 12.42 8.30
N PRO A 129 -8.41 12.69 8.41
CA PRO A 129 -7.72 12.54 9.68
C PRO A 129 -8.33 13.47 10.73
N ALA A 130 -8.37 13.02 11.99
CA ALA A 130 -8.82 13.87 13.07
C ALA A 130 -7.94 15.13 13.14
N PRO A 131 -8.51 16.33 13.30
CA PRO A 131 -7.73 17.55 13.46
C PRO A 131 -6.85 17.41 14.71
N LYS A 132 -5.53 17.58 14.56
CA LYS A 132 -4.62 17.61 15.71
C LYS A 132 -4.85 18.90 16.49
N ARG A 133 -5.03 18.80 17.81
CA ARG A 133 -5.24 19.94 18.73
C ARG A 133 -3.95 20.74 19.04
N ASN A 134 -2.97 20.79 18.14
CA ASN A 134 -1.74 21.54 18.39
C ASN A 134 -1.75 22.85 17.61
N THR A 135 -1.82 23.95 18.35
CA THR A 135 -2.05 25.34 17.93
C THR A 135 -0.90 26.02 17.17
N HIS A 136 0.12 25.30 16.69
CA HIS A 136 1.31 25.96 16.12
C HIS A 136 1.88 25.38 14.82
N ASP A 137 1.30 24.34 14.21
CA ASP A 137 1.81 23.86 12.93
C ASP A 137 0.84 24.15 11.79
N VAL A 138 1.30 25.08 10.95
CA VAL A 138 0.85 25.37 9.60
C VAL A 138 0.44 24.07 8.88
N GLN A 139 -0.77 24.09 8.32
CA GLN A 139 -1.35 23.21 7.29
C GLN A 139 -0.42 22.14 6.68
N PHE A 140 -0.08 21.09 7.43
CA PHE A 140 0.32 19.84 6.80
C PHE A 140 -0.95 19.15 6.32
N VAL A 141 -1.32 19.37 5.05
CA VAL A 141 -2.36 18.59 4.37
C VAL A 141 -1.88 17.14 4.37
N ARG A 142 -2.39 16.35 5.30
CA ARG A 142 -2.10 14.92 5.36
C ARG A 142 -2.87 14.22 4.26
N ASP A 143 -2.22 13.28 3.58
CA ASP A 143 -2.86 12.32 2.68
C ASP A 143 -4.14 11.78 3.35
N LEU A 144 -5.26 11.82 2.65
CA LEU A 144 -6.52 11.30 3.18
C LEU A 144 -6.47 9.78 3.21
N LYS A 145 -6.97 9.17 4.28
CA LYS A 145 -7.04 7.71 4.34
C LYS A 145 -8.20 7.23 3.47
N ILE A 146 -7.92 6.41 2.48
CA ILE A 146 -8.96 5.70 1.71
C ILE A 146 -9.22 4.38 2.42
N THR A 147 -10.45 4.19 2.90
CA THR A 147 -10.83 3.00 3.66
C THR A 147 -11.43 1.90 2.80
N GLN A 148 -11.92 2.27 1.61
CA GLN A 148 -12.46 1.34 0.62
C GLN A 148 -12.31 1.98 -0.76
N ILE A 149 -11.96 1.17 -1.76
CA ILE A 149 -11.89 1.55 -3.16
C ILE A 149 -12.40 0.38 -4.01
N LYS A 150 -13.15 0.66 -5.08
CA LYS A 150 -13.64 -0.36 -6.01
C LYS A 150 -13.62 0.17 -7.44
N PRO A 151 -13.13 -0.62 -8.42
CA PRO A 151 -13.23 -0.27 -9.83
C PRO A 151 -14.69 -0.28 -10.28
N LEU A 152 -15.07 0.67 -11.14
CA LEU A 152 -16.39 0.72 -11.78
C LEU A 152 -16.29 0.04 -13.15
N MET A 153 -17.03 -1.06 -13.40
CA MET A 153 -16.96 -1.83 -14.66
C MET A 153 -18.27 -1.84 -15.49
N PRO A 154 -18.19 -2.01 -16.84
CA PRO A 154 -16.98 -2.08 -17.67
C PRO A 154 -16.92 -0.97 -18.74
N GLN A 155 -15.86 -0.16 -18.71
CA GLN A 155 -15.15 0.15 -19.95
C GLN A 155 -14.04 -0.89 -20.05
N LEU A 156 -13.89 -1.50 -21.23
CA LEU A 156 -12.88 -2.52 -21.53
C LEU A 156 -11.56 -2.11 -20.87
N LEU A 157 -11.03 -2.98 -20.01
CA LEU A 157 -9.64 -2.86 -19.60
C LEU A 157 -8.81 -2.74 -20.89
N PRO A 158 -7.82 -1.83 -20.97
CA PRO A 158 -6.82 -1.95 -22.02
C PRO A 158 -6.22 -3.36 -21.90
N GLU A 159 -6.10 -4.07 -23.03
CA GLU A 159 -5.66 -5.48 -23.11
C GLU A 159 -4.53 -5.90 -22.12
N PRO A 160 -3.54 -5.06 -21.76
CA PRO A 160 -2.49 -5.44 -20.81
C PRO A 160 -2.96 -5.81 -19.38
N ALA A 161 -4.00 -5.18 -18.82
CA ALA A 161 -4.50 -5.51 -17.47
C ALA A 161 -5.28 -6.83 -17.44
N VAL A 162 -5.96 -7.15 -18.54
CA VAL A 162 -6.63 -8.43 -18.73
C VAL A 162 -5.59 -9.55 -18.88
N LEU A 163 -4.51 -9.30 -19.63
CA LEU A 163 -3.41 -10.26 -19.79
C LEU A 163 -2.62 -10.48 -18.48
N PHE A 164 -2.46 -9.46 -17.63
CA PHE A 164 -1.91 -9.63 -16.27
C PHE A 164 -2.84 -10.47 -15.38
N ALA A 165 -4.14 -10.17 -15.37
CA ALA A 165 -5.14 -10.96 -14.66
C ALA A 165 -5.20 -12.42 -15.15
N ILE A 166 -5.01 -12.68 -16.45
CA ILE A 166 -4.99 -14.03 -17.03
C ILE A 166 -3.69 -14.78 -16.69
N LYS A 167 -2.51 -14.15 -16.75
CA LYS A 167 -1.25 -14.80 -16.36
C LYS A 167 -1.21 -15.18 -14.88
N LEU A 168 -1.76 -14.35 -13.99
CA LEU A 168 -1.88 -14.65 -12.56
C LEU A 168 -2.82 -15.84 -12.29
N LEU A 169 -3.77 -16.09 -13.20
CA LEU A 169 -4.68 -17.24 -13.17
C LEU A 169 -4.08 -18.52 -13.77
N GLN A 170 -3.02 -18.44 -14.59
CA GLN A 170 -2.38 -19.57 -15.29
C GLN A 170 -1.12 -20.11 -14.61
N GLU A 171 -0.59 -19.43 -13.59
CA GLU A 171 0.52 -19.91 -12.74
C GLU A 171 0.05 -20.69 -11.50
N ASN A 172 -1.24 -21.04 -11.46
CA ASN A 172 -1.79 -22.18 -10.71
C ASN A 172 -1.91 -23.39 -11.63
#